data_AF-A0A0Q7E847-F1
#
_entry.id   AF-A0A0Q7E847-F1
#
_cell.length_a   1.000
_cell.length_b   1.000
_cell.length_c   1.000
_cell.angle_alpha   90.00
_cell.angle_beta   90.00
_cell.angle_gamma   90.00
#
_symmetry.space_group_name_H-M   'P 1'
#
loop_
_entity.id
_entity.type
_entity.pdbx_description
1 polymer ?
#
loop_
_entity_poly.entity_id
_entity_poly.type
_entity_poly.pdbx_seq_one_letter_code
_entity_poly.pdbx_strand_id
1 'polypeptide(L)'
;MTLDDLKKIFLSPTLFRLETILSPRLVPVLYVTGLAALLLWSVGHLFVSFGRNFGDGLWGILEIAVYGALFLIVLRIVCEVLLVFFKANETVTRTVSLSRVPTSLIDEVRDAIHDIAEDEPYEDETSEGAGVEPTTPAVRRTARRTPPPTEKPDI
;
A
#
# COMPACT_ATOMS: atom_id res chain seq x y z
N MET A 1 -8.64 31.76 -3.34
CA MET A 1 -7.84 30.55 -3.12
C MET A 1 -7.22 30.19 -4.46
N THR A 2 -5.90 30.25 -4.57
CA THR A 2 -5.16 30.04 -5.82
C THR A 2 -4.95 28.55 -6.06
N LEU A 3 -4.93 28.13 -7.33
CA LEU A 3 -4.69 26.73 -7.73
C LEU A 3 -3.38 26.15 -7.15
N ASP A 4 -2.43 27.04 -6.85
CA ASP A 4 -1.14 26.70 -6.27
C ASP A 4 -1.24 26.23 -4.81
N ASP A 5 -2.16 26.79 -4.02
CA ASP A 5 -2.42 26.33 -2.65
C ASP A 5 -3.13 24.98 -2.65
N LEU A 6 -4.02 24.75 -3.62
CA LEU A 6 -4.64 23.45 -3.80
C LEU A 6 -3.56 22.41 -4.16
N LYS A 7 -2.68 22.71 -5.11
CA LYS A 7 -1.51 21.87 -5.41
C LYS A 7 -0.64 21.65 -4.19
N LYS A 8 -0.36 22.67 -3.38
CA LYS A 8 0.49 22.57 -2.20
C LYS A 8 -0.12 21.71 -1.08
N ILE A 9 -1.44 21.74 -0.94
CA ILE A 9 -2.18 20.89 0.01
C ILE A 9 -2.29 19.45 -0.51
N PHE A 10 -2.52 19.26 -1.82
CA PHE A 10 -2.53 17.94 -2.46
C PHE A 10 -1.13 17.29 -2.56
N LEU A 11 -0.05 18.08 -2.66
CA LEU A 11 1.34 17.59 -2.75
C LEU A 11 2.04 17.48 -1.38
N SER A 12 1.36 17.81 -0.28
CA SER A 12 2.01 17.78 1.04
C SER A 12 2.31 16.33 1.47
N PRO A 13 3.50 16.03 2.03
CA PRO A 13 3.94 14.66 2.39
C PRO A 13 3.04 13.92 3.37
N THR A 14 2.11 14.62 4.01
CA THR A 14 1.13 14.07 4.95
C THR A 14 -0.03 13.36 4.26
N LEU A 15 -0.38 13.73 3.01
CA LEU A 15 -1.35 12.95 2.23
C LEU A 15 -0.76 11.62 1.75
N PHE A 16 0.55 11.55 1.46
CA PHE A 16 1.20 10.30 1.03
C PHE A 16 1.00 9.13 2.02
N ARG A 17 0.94 9.39 3.33
CA ARG A 17 0.70 8.34 4.34
C ARG A 17 -0.75 7.86 4.40
N LEU A 18 -1.71 8.73 4.10
CA LEU A 18 -3.13 8.37 4.00
C LEU A 18 -3.43 7.69 2.66
N GLU A 19 -2.77 8.15 1.59
CA GLU A 19 -2.87 7.60 0.23
C GLU A 19 -2.37 6.16 0.17
N THR A 20 -1.32 5.77 0.90
CA THR A 20 -0.88 4.37 0.95
C THR A 20 -1.96 3.42 1.48
N ILE A 21 -2.83 3.87 2.39
CA ILE A 21 -3.92 3.04 2.95
C ILE A 21 -5.23 3.19 2.15
N LEU A 22 -5.46 4.35 1.53
CA LEU A 22 -6.66 4.63 0.74
C LEU A 22 -6.52 4.17 -0.73
N SER A 23 -5.29 4.06 -1.23
CA SER A 23 -4.92 3.63 -2.59
C SER A 23 -5.60 2.33 -3.05
N PRO A 24 -5.65 1.24 -2.24
CA PRO A 24 -6.29 0.00 -2.66
C PRO A 24 -7.81 0.14 -2.85
N ARG A 25 -8.43 1.13 -2.20
CA ARG A 25 -9.89 1.31 -2.19
C ARG A 25 -10.38 2.49 -3.02
N LEU A 26 -9.50 3.39 -3.45
CA LEU A 26 -9.89 4.56 -4.23
C LEU A 26 -10.45 4.16 -5.60
N VAL A 27 -9.79 3.24 -6.30
CA VAL A 27 -10.18 2.80 -7.65
C VAL A 27 -11.59 2.19 -7.69
N PRO A 28 -11.95 1.21 -6.83
CA PRO A 28 -13.32 0.68 -6.84
C PRO A 28 -14.37 1.72 -6.43
N VAL A 29 -14.07 2.61 -5.48
CA VAL A 29 -14.99 3.70 -5.09
C VAL A 29 -15.19 4.68 -6.23
N LEU A 30 -14.11 5.07 -6.92
CA LEU A 30 -14.18 5.96 -8.08
C LEU A 30 -14.97 5.35 -9.23
N TYR A 31 -14.80 4.04 -9.46
CA TYR A 31 -15.56 3.34 -10.50
C TYR A 31 -17.06 3.32 -10.21
N VAL A 32 -17.46 2.97 -8.98
CA VAL A 32 -18.88 2.95 -8.58
C VAL A 32 -19.48 4.34 -8.62
N THR A 33 -18.77 5.36 -8.12
CA THR A 33 -19.24 6.75 -8.15
C THR A 33 -19.33 7.29 -9.58
N GLY A 34 -18.37 6.97 -10.44
CA GLY A 34 -18.43 7.32 -11.87
C GLY A 34 -19.59 6.66 -12.59
N LEU A 35 -19.87 5.38 -12.31
CA LEU A 35 -21.06 4.70 -12.84
C LEU A 35 -22.37 5.32 -12.33
N ALA A 36 -22.44 5.64 -11.04
CA ALA A 36 -23.62 6.29 -10.46
C ALA A 36 -23.85 7.68 -11.09
N ALA A 37 -22.79 8.45 -11.30
CA ALA A 37 -22.87 9.74 -11.98
C ALA A 37 -23.35 9.60 -13.42
N LEU A 38 -22.83 8.63 -14.17
CA LEU A 38 -23.28 8.34 -15.53
C LEU A 38 -24.76 7.94 -15.58
N LEU A 39 -25.20 7.09 -14.64
CA LEU A 39 -26.59 6.67 -14.56
C LEU A 39 -27.50 7.86 -14.28
N LEU A 40 -27.17 8.65 -13.26
CA LEU A 40 -27.96 9.82 -12.87
C LEU A 40 -28.03 10.85 -14.01
N TRP A 41 -26.90 11.10 -14.67
CA TRP A 41 -26.83 11.96 -15.85
C TRP A 41 -27.70 11.45 -17.00
N SER A 42 -27.59 10.17 -17.33
CA SER A 42 -28.34 9.53 -18.42
C SER A 42 -29.85 9.63 -18.20
N VAL A 43 -30.32 9.29 -17.00
CA VAL A 43 -31.75 9.36 -16.64
C VAL A 43 -32.24 10.82 -16.68
N GLY A 44 -31.47 11.75 -16.09
CA GLY A 44 -31.80 13.17 -16.11
C GLY A 44 -31.88 13.73 -17.54
N HIS A 45 -30.92 13.37 -18.39
CA HIS A 45 -30.89 13.80 -19.79
C HIS A 45 -32.06 13.25 -20.58
N LEU A 46 -32.46 12.00 -20.35
CA LEU A 46 -33.64 11.41 -20.99
C LEU A 46 -34.90 12.22 -20.64
N PHE A 47 -35.16 12.49 -19.36
CA PHE A 47 -36.35 13.26 -18.96
C PHE A 47 -36.33 14.69 -19.50
N VAL A 48 -35.16 15.34 -19.51
CA VAL A 48 -35.00 16.71 -20.01
C VAL A 48 -35.18 16.79 -21.53
N SER A 49 -34.68 15.81 -22.28
CA SER A 49 -34.80 15.76 -23.74
C SER A 49 -36.24 15.45 -24.18
N PHE A 50 -36.86 14.41 -23.60
CA PHE A 50 -38.26 14.06 -23.86
C PHE A 50 -39.26 15.13 -23.36
N GLY A 51 -38.93 15.82 -22.27
CA GLY A 51 -39.78 16.88 -21.71
C GLY A 51 -39.89 18.12 -22.60
N ARG A 52 -38.94 18.32 -23.53
CA ARG A 52 -39.02 19.42 -24.50
C ARG A 52 -39.87 19.03 -25.71
N ASN A 53 -39.46 17.98 -26.42
CA ASN A 53 -40.16 17.48 -27.60
C ASN A 53 -39.86 15.99 -27.79
N PHE A 54 -40.75 15.28 -28.51
CA PHE A 54 -40.53 13.87 -28.83
C PHE A 54 -39.29 13.65 -29.72
N GLY A 55 -39.05 14.55 -30.69
CA GLY A 55 -37.86 14.50 -31.54
C GLY A 55 -36.55 14.70 -30.77
N ASP A 56 -36.54 15.62 -29.81
CA ASP A 56 -35.40 15.86 -28.93
C ASP A 56 -35.14 14.65 -28.03
N GLY A 57 -36.18 13.95 -27.58
CA GLY A 57 -36.05 12.70 -26.83
C GLY A 57 -35.38 11.58 -27.64
N LEU A 58 -35.77 11.42 -28.91
CA LEU A 58 -35.17 10.43 -29.81
C LEU A 58 -33.69 10.74 -30.08
N TRP A 59 -33.36 12.02 -30.27
CA TRP A 59 -31.98 12.50 -30.35
C TRP A 59 -31.22 12.28 -29.02
N GLY A 60 -31.88 12.51 -27.89
CA GLY A 60 -31.33 12.32 -26.55
C GLY A 60 -30.90 10.88 -26.28
N ILE A 61 -31.64 9.88 -26.78
CA ILE A 61 -31.23 8.46 -26.66
C ILE A 61 -29.93 8.19 -27.42
N LEU A 62 -29.81 8.71 -28.65
CA LEU A 62 -28.58 8.59 -29.43
C LEU A 62 -27.41 9.29 -28.74
N GLU A 63 -27.66 10.48 -28.20
CA GLU A 63 -26.70 11.27 -27.46
C GLU A 63 -26.19 10.55 -26.21
N ILE A 64 -27.10 9.98 -25.41
CA ILE A 64 -26.78 9.15 -24.25
C ILE A 64 -25.96 7.93 -24.67
N ALA A 65 -26.30 7.27 -25.77
CA ALA A 65 -25.57 6.09 -26.24
C ALA A 65 -24.12 6.45 -26.60
N VAL A 66 -23.90 7.54 -27.34
CA VAL A 66 -22.58 7.98 -27.78
C VAL A 66 -21.75 8.53 -26.62
N TYR A 67 -22.25 9.53 -25.90
CA TYR A 67 -21.51 10.16 -24.82
C TYR A 67 -21.43 9.28 -23.58
N GLY A 68 -22.44 8.45 -23.30
CA GLY A 68 -22.38 7.45 -22.24
C GLY A 68 -21.29 6.42 -22.51
N ALA A 69 -21.19 5.90 -23.74
CA ALA A 69 -20.10 5.00 -24.12
C ALA A 69 -18.72 5.68 -24.03
N LEU A 70 -18.60 6.92 -24.53
CA LEU A 70 -17.37 7.72 -24.42
C LEU A 70 -16.98 7.91 -22.95
N PHE A 71 -17.92 8.28 -22.09
CA PHE A 71 -17.68 8.46 -20.67
C PHE A 71 -17.23 7.16 -20.00
N LEU A 72 -17.80 6.00 -20.35
CA LEU A 72 -17.33 4.70 -19.85
C LEU A 72 -15.88 4.43 -20.25
N ILE A 73 -15.49 4.77 -21.48
CA ILE A 73 -14.10 4.64 -21.94
C ILE A 73 -13.18 5.57 -21.14
N VAL A 74 -13.55 6.82 -20.95
CA VAL A 74 -12.77 7.78 -20.15
C VAL A 74 -12.65 7.30 -18.71
N LEU A 75 -13.75 6.86 -18.10
CA LEU A 75 -13.76 6.29 -16.74
C LEU A 75 -12.79 5.11 -16.64
N ARG A 76 -12.76 4.22 -17.65
CA ARG A 76 -11.80 3.11 -17.71
C ARG A 76 -10.36 3.58 -17.80
N ILE A 77 -10.07 4.54 -18.68
CA ILE A 77 -8.73 5.11 -18.83
C ILE A 77 -8.27 5.73 -17.51
N VAL A 78 -9.13 6.52 -16.85
CA VAL A 78 -8.82 7.15 -15.56
C VAL A 78 -8.55 6.10 -14.48
N CYS A 79 -9.38 5.06 -14.38
CA CYS A 79 -9.15 3.97 -13.43
C CYS A 79 -7.82 3.24 -13.69
N GLU A 80 -7.49 2.97 -14.94
CA GLU A 80 -6.24 2.29 -15.32
C GLU A 80 -5.02 3.16 -15.01
N VAL A 81 -5.08 4.45 -15.36
CA VAL A 81 -4.00 5.40 -15.05
C VAL A 81 -3.77 5.50 -13.54
N LEU A 82 -4.83 5.52 -12.73
CA LEU A 82 -4.72 5.51 -11.28
C LEU A 82 -4.10 4.21 -10.75
N LEU A 83 -4.49 3.05 -11.31
CA LEU A 83 -3.87 1.77 -10.95
C LEU A 83 -2.37 1.74 -11.29
N VAL A 84 -1.99 2.20 -12.49
CA VAL A 84 -0.60 2.30 -12.92
C VAL A 84 0.19 3.27 -12.03
N PHE A 85 -0.40 4.42 -11.71
CA PHE A 85 0.20 5.41 -10.83
C PHE A 85 0.42 4.85 -9.42
N PHE A 86 -0.59 4.22 -8.82
CA PHE A 86 -0.45 3.61 -7.50
C PHE A 86 0.57 2.47 -7.50
N LYS A 87 0.59 1.62 -8.52
CA LYS A 87 1.60 0.56 -8.68
C LYS A 87 3.01 1.12 -8.81
N ALA A 88 3.19 2.20 -9.58
CA ALA A 88 4.47 2.89 -9.70
C ALA A 88 4.90 3.49 -8.35
N ASN A 89 3.97 4.09 -7.61
CA ASN A 89 4.24 4.73 -6.31
C ASN A 89 4.55 3.70 -5.20
N GLU A 90 3.91 2.52 -5.21
CA GLU A 90 4.28 1.39 -4.35
C GLU A 90 5.72 0.92 -4.63
N THR A 91 6.11 0.85 -5.90
CA THR A 91 7.48 0.47 -6.31
C THR A 91 8.50 1.50 -5.81
N VAL A 92 8.22 2.79 -5.99
CA VAL A 92 9.08 3.90 -5.52
C VAL A 92 9.21 3.85 -3.99
N THR A 93 8.11 3.67 -3.26
CA THR A 93 8.13 3.59 -1.79
C THR A 93 8.93 2.38 -1.30
N ARG A 94 8.83 1.23 -1.99
CA ARG A 94 9.61 0.03 -1.66
C ARG A 94 11.10 0.24 -1.91
N THR A 95 11.47 0.89 -3.02
CA THR A 95 12.88 1.22 -3.31
C THR A 95 13.46 2.19 -2.30
N VAL A 96 12.72 3.22 -1.88
CA VAL A 96 13.19 4.18 -0.87
C VAL A 96 13.29 3.52 0.51
N SER A 97 12.34 2.65 0.89
CA SER A 97 12.39 1.88 2.14
C SER A 97 13.58 0.91 2.16
N LEU A 98 13.82 0.20 1.06
CA LEU A 98 15.00 -0.66 0.88
C LEU A 98 16.31 0.13 0.78
N SER A 99 16.28 1.41 0.39
CA SER A 99 17.46 2.30 0.35
C SER A 99 17.76 2.97 1.69
N ARG A 100 16.80 2.98 2.63
CA ARG A 100 16.96 3.54 3.98
C ARG A 100 17.41 2.51 5.02
N VAL A 101 17.08 1.24 4.79
CA VAL A 101 17.53 0.08 5.57
C VAL A 101 18.99 -0.39 5.32
N PRO A 102 19.67 -0.16 4.17
CA PRO A 102 20.96 -0.77 3.89
C PRO A 102 22.12 -0.02 4.54
N THR A 103 21.99 1.27 4.86
CA THR A 103 23.03 2.01 5.57
C THR A 103 23.11 1.59 7.03
N SER A 104 21.99 1.43 7.74
CA SER A 104 22.02 1.03 9.15
C SER A 104 22.47 -0.42 9.34
N LEU A 105 22.09 -1.34 8.46
CA LEU A 105 22.54 -2.75 8.55
C LEU A 105 24.02 -2.92 8.17
N ILE A 106 24.53 -2.18 7.19
CA ILE A 106 25.95 -2.23 6.82
C ILE A 106 26.82 -1.58 7.91
N ASP A 107 26.35 -0.48 8.52
CA ASP A 107 27.06 0.14 9.63
C ASP A 107 27.00 -0.73 10.90
N GLU A 108 25.86 -1.36 11.23
CA GLU A 108 25.75 -2.30 12.37
C GLU A 108 26.60 -3.56 12.17
N VAL A 109 26.67 -4.11 10.96
CA VAL A 109 27.56 -5.24 10.64
C VAL A 109 29.03 -4.81 10.67
N ARG A 110 29.36 -3.61 10.19
CA ARG A 110 30.73 -3.05 10.29
C ARG A 110 31.14 -2.84 11.73
N ASP A 111 30.25 -2.30 12.55
CA ASP A 111 30.46 -2.06 13.98
C ASP A 111 30.70 -3.39 14.71
N ALA A 112 29.85 -4.40 14.46
CA ALA A 112 30.04 -5.74 15.02
C ALA A 112 31.34 -6.43 14.56
N ILE A 113 31.78 -6.19 13.32
CA ILE A 113 33.09 -6.69 12.82
C ILE A 113 34.25 -5.94 13.47
N HIS A 114 34.10 -4.64 13.73
CA HIS A 114 35.13 -3.84 14.39
C HIS A 114 35.31 -4.24 15.85
N ASP A 115 34.21 -4.51 16.56
CA ASP A 115 34.18 -4.99 17.95
C ASP A 115 34.88 -6.36 18.08
N ILE A 116 34.58 -7.30 17.17
CA ILE A 116 35.27 -8.61 17.11
C ILE A 116 36.76 -8.48 16.78
N ALA A 117 37.16 -7.43 16.05
CA ALA A 117 38.55 -7.18 15.69
C ALA A 117 39.33 -6.41 16.77
N GLU A 118 38.65 -5.66 17.64
CA GLU A 118 39.26 -5.03 18.82
C GLU A 118 39.40 -6.01 19.99
N ASP A 119 38.61 -7.10 20.03
CA ASP A 119 38.77 -8.23 20.94
C ASP A 119 39.95 -9.18 20.56
N GLU A 120 41.09 -8.65 20.11
CA GLU A 120 42.36 -9.37 20.26
C GLU A 120 42.76 -9.31 21.74
N PRO A 121 42.80 -10.45 22.47
CA PRO A 121 43.26 -10.44 23.84
C PRO A 121 44.73 -10.03 23.83
N TYR A 122 45.05 -8.93 24.51
CA TYR A 122 46.40 -8.73 25.01
C TYR A 122 46.71 -9.92 25.92
N GLU A 123 47.47 -10.88 25.38
CA GLU A 123 48.17 -11.89 26.14
C GLU A 123 49.15 -11.14 27.07
N ASP A 124 48.75 -10.93 28.31
CA ASP A 124 49.70 -10.69 29.40
C ASP A 124 49.77 -11.98 30.20
N GLU A 125 50.80 -12.77 29.90
CA GLU A 125 51.18 -13.94 30.67
C GLU A 125 51.55 -13.50 32.09
N THR A 126 50.79 -13.89 33.12
CA THR A 126 51.35 -14.53 34.32
C THR A 126 50.31 -15.01 35.35
N SER A 127 50.41 -16.31 35.65
CA SER A 127 50.18 -16.98 36.94
C SER A 127 48.75 -17.37 37.37
N GLU A 128 48.48 -18.66 37.18
CA GLU A 128 47.81 -19.63 38.07
C GLU A 128 46.65 -19.18 38.98
N GLY A 129 45.49 -19.83 38.81
CA GLY A 129 44.68 -20.26 39.95
C GLY A 129 43.16 -20.20 39.81
N ALA A 130 42.54 -21.38 39.98
CA ALA A 130 41.14 -21.62 40.35
C ALA A 130 40.09 -21.49 39.24
N GLY A 131 39.48 -22.65 38.93
CA GLY A 131 38.56 -22.83 37.84
C GLY A 131 37.16 -22.26 38.07
N VAL A 132 36.49 -21.99 36.95
CA VAL A 132 35.03 -21.99 36.85
C VAL A 132 34.66 -22.56 35.47
N GLU A 133 33.74 -23.51 35.52
CA GLU A 133 33.11 -24.31 34.48
C GLU A 133 32.55 -23.47 33.30
N PRO A 134 32.59 -23.96 32.05
CA PRO A 134 32.22 -23.16 30.88
C PRO A 134 30.70 -22.96 30.81
N THR A 135 30.25 -21.72 31.01
CA THR A 135 28.83 -21.36 30.78
C THR A 135 28.57 -21.29 29.28
N THR A 136 28.09 -22.39 28.73
CA THR A 136 27.60 -22.47 27.35
C THR A 136 26.25 -21.74 27.27
N PRO A 137 26.03 -20.75 26.40
CA PRO A 137 24.70 -20.15 26.25
C PRO A 137 23.75 -21.19 25.62
N ALA A 138 22.73 -21.60 26.37
CA ALA A 138 21.73 -22.56 25.92
C ALA A 138 20.91 -21.96 24.75
N VAL A 139 21.16 -22.46 23.54
CA VAL A 139 20.33 -22.22 22.36
C VAL A 139 18.92 -22.75 22.63
N ARG A 140 17.99 -21.88 23.01
CA ARG A 140 16.58 -22.24 23.23
C ARG A 140 15.86 -22.41 21.89
N ARG A 141 16.01 -23.58 21.27
CA ARG A 141 15.14 -24.05 20.17
C ARG A 141 13.74 -24.36 20.72
N THR A 142 12.82 -23.40 20.72
CA THR A 142 11.39 -23.70 20.89
C THR A 142 10.74 -23.98 19.54
N ALA A 143 10.91 -25.21 19.06
CA ALA A 143 10.03 -25.78 18.05
C ALA A 143 9.38 -27.03 18.65
N ARG A 144 8.11 -26.93 19.09
CA ARG A 144 7.22 -28.09 19.12
C ARG A 144 5.75 -27.68 19.00
N ARG A 145 5.18 -28.06 17.87
CA ARG A 145 3.76 -28.00 17.52
C ARG A 145 3.17 -29.39 17.76
N THR A 146 2.19 -29.56 18.65
CA THR A 146 1.17 -30.64 18.52
C THR A 146 -0.07 -30.30 19.39
N PRO A 147 -1.31 -30.43 18.85
CA PRO A 147 -2.56 -30.18 19.58
C PRO A 147 -3.05 -31.43 20.34
N PRO A 148 -3.87 -31.30 21.40
CA PRO A 148 -4.58 -32.43 21.99
C PRO A 148 -5.94 -32.71 21.28
N PRO A 149 -6.43 -33.97 21.30
CA PRO A 149 -7.62 -34.41 20.56
C PRO A 149 -8.93 -34.31 21.36
N THR A 150 -10.00 -34.40 20.57
CA THR A 150 -11.44 -34.31 20.81
C THR A 150 -11.99 -35.16 21.98
N GLU A 151 -12.82 -34.55 22.82
CA GLU A 151 -13.69 -35.26 23.78
C GLU A 151 -15.16 -35.07 23.37
N LYS A 152 -15.89 -36.17 23.25
CA LYS A 152 -17.28 -36.28 22.82
C LYS A 152 -18.12 -36.54 24.08
N PRO A 153 -19.22 -35.82 24.35
CA PRO A 153 -20.12 -36.19 25.44
C PRO A 153 -21.24 -37.09 24.91
N ASP A 154 -21.30 -38.32 25.44
CA ASP A 154 -22.52 -39.13 25.51
C ASP A 154 -23.27 -38.73 26.78
N ILE A 155 -24.46 -38.14 26.65
CA ILE A 155 -25.66 -38.39 27.48
C ILE A 155 -26.90 -38.09 26.62
#